data_AF-A0A7S1FPN2-F1
#
_entry.id   AF-A0A7S1FPN2-F1
#
_cell.length_a   1.000
_cell.length_b   1.000
_cell.length_c   1.000
_cell.angle_alpha   90.00
_cell.angle_beta   90.00
_cell.angle_gamma   90.00
#
_symmetry.space_group_name_H-M   'P 1'
#
loop_
_entity.id
_entity.type
_entity.pdbx_description
1 polymer ?
#
loop_
_entity_poly.entity_id
_entity_poly.type
_entity_poly.pdbx_seq_one_letter_code
_entity_poly.pdbx_strand_id
1 'polypeptide(L)'
;MISYLFGILSIKGKFEYFKMFLVLLSSLPNIDKRIKSIFQTIESVEDIVNIIIGGGAASLEKRASYSLEWLEQNGRCLDHIYSRLSDIPSAGRGAFSRRFIKKGEVVITSPLLAFQKSQLEEFYDKNNKIVPPPDFESRQVILNYCFSHPKSSLALFPLTHAMLINHASVRKGSNRHPNAKIRWATDHTETQKS
;
A
#
# COMPACT_ATOMS: atom_id res chain seq x y z
N MET A 1 51.17 -5.61 -28.69
CA MET A 1 50.53 -6.76 -28.02
C MET A 1 50.20 -6.33 -26.59
N ILE A 2 49.02 -6.68 -26.08
CA ILE A 2 48.49 -6.37 -24.73
C ILE A 2 47.86 -4.97 -24.60
N SER A 3 46.53 -4.88 -24.75
CA SER A 3 45.65 -3.88 -24.05
C SER A 3 44.14 -4.02 -24.37
N TYR A 4 43.68 -4.99 -25.17
CA TYR A 4 42.24 -5.16 -25.48
C TYR A 4 41.60 -6.46 -24.98
N LEU A 5 42.32 -7.31 -24.23
CA LEU A 5 41.80 -8.62 -23.79
C LEU A 5 41.28 -8.67 -22.34
N PHE A 6 41.42 -7.59 -21.54
CA PHE A 6 41.01 -7.60 -20.12
C PHE A 6 39.60 -7.02 -19.85
N GLY A 7 38.93 -6.45 -20.86
CA GLY A 7 37.60 -5.84 -20.68
C GLY A 7 36.41 -6.78 -20.85
N ILE A 8 36.56 -7.91 -21.54
CA ILE A 8 35.44 -8.79 -21.93
C ILE A 8 35.22 -9.94 -20.92
N LEU A 9 36.26 -10.32 -20.16
CA LEU A 9 36.18 -11.40 -19.17
C LEU A 9 35.55 -10.97 -17.82
N SER A 10 35.41 -9.67 -17.55
CA SER A 10 34.87 -9.16 -16.27
C SER A 10 33.34 -9.02 -16.24
N ILE A 11 32.68 -8.96 -17.41
CA ILE A 11 31.22 -8.78 -17.51
C ILE A 11 30.50 -10.13 -17.46
N LYS A 12 31.04 -11.15 -18.14
CA LYS A 12 30.45 -12.51 -18.11
C LYS A 12 30.44 -13.12 -16.71
N GLY A 13 31.53 -12.95 -15.94
CA GLY A 13 31.59 -13.42 -14.56
C GLY A 13 30.53 -12.80 -13.66
N LYS A 14 30.33 -11.47 -13.75
CA LYS A 14 29.32 -10.74 -12.96
C LYS A 14 27.88 -11.17 -13.27
N PHE A 15 27.61 -11.58 -14.51
CA PHE A 15 26.28 -12.03 -14.92
C PHE A 15 25.95 -13.44 -14.43
N GLU A 16 26.95 -14.34 -14.39
CA GLU A 16 26.78 -15.67 -13.77
C GLU A 16 26.52 -15.55 -12.26
N TYR A 17 27.22 -14.65 -11.55
CA TYR A 17 26.93 -14.36 -10.15
C TYR A 17 25.53 -13.77 -9.94
N PHE A 18 25.05 -12.96 -10.88
CA PHE A 18 23.70 -12.38 -10.84
C PHE A 18 22.62 -13.46 -11.01
N LYS A 19 22.77 -14.35 -12.00
CA LYS A 19 21.86 -15.50 -12.18
C LYS A 19 21.88 -16.42 -10.96
N MET A 20 23.07 -16.73 -10.43
CA MET A 20 23.20 -17.54 -9.23
C MET A 20 22.54 -16.90 -8.00
N PHE A 21 22.62 -15.58 -7.86
CA PHE A 21 21.96 -14.82 -6.79
C PHE A 21 20.42 -14.84 -6.93
N LEU A 22 19.88 -14.67 -8.13
CA LEU A 22 18.43 -14.76 -8.38
C LEU A 22 17.88 -16.17 -8.11
N VAL A 23 18.62 -17.21 -8.52
CA VAL A 23 18.29 -18.60 -8.23
C VAL A 23 18.30 -18.85 -6.72
N LEU A 24 19.34 -18.38 -6.02
CA LEU A 24 19.45 -18.50 -4.56
C LEU A 24 18.28 -17.81 -3.85
N LEU A 25 17.93 -16.58 -4.24
CA LEU A 25 16.77 -15.87 -3.70
C LEU A 25 15.48 -16.67 -3.94
N SER A 26 15.24 -17.15 -5.16
CA SER A 26 14.04 -17.95 -5.47
C SER A 26 13.96 -19.27 -4.67
N SER A 27 15.09 -19.77 -4.17
CA SER A 27 15.18 -21.02 -3.39
C SER A 27 14.92 -20.82 -1.89
N LEU A 28 14.86 -19.58 -1.39
CA LEU A 28 14.64 -19.29 0.02
C LEU A 28 13.23 -19.73 0.47
N PRO A 29 13.11 -20.47 1.59
CA PRO A 29 11.86 -21.13 2.00
C PRO A 29 10.76 -20.15 2.44
N ASN A 30 11.10 -18.89 2.73
CA ASN A 30 10.18 -17.87 3.25
C ASN A 30 9.91 -16.73 2.27
N ILE A 31 10.29 -16.86 1.00
CA ILE A 31 9.94 -15.86 -0.02
C ILE A 31 8.53 -16.11 -0.54
N ASP A 32 7.75 -15.04 -0.60
CA ASP A 32 6.39 -15.04 -1.15
C ASP A 32 6.38 -15.66 -2.56
N LYS A 33 5.39 -16.53 -2.84
CA LYS A 33 5.29 -17.26 -4.11
C LYS A 33 5.27 -16.33 -5.34
N ARG A 34 4.75 -15.10 -5.19
CA ARG A 34 4.70 -14.09 -6.26
C ARG A 34 6.08 -13.51 -6.53
N ILE A 35 6.82 -13.18 -5.46
CA ILE A 35 8.20 -12.70 -5.56
C ILE A 35 9.08 -13.79 -6.20
N LYS A 36 8.87 -15.06 -5.83
CA LYS A 36 9.55 -16.21 -6.43
C LYS A 36 9.27 -16.32 -7.93
N SER A 37 8.01 -16.14 -8.35
CA SER A 37 7.61 -16.13 -9.76
C SER A 37 8.27 -15.00 -10.55
N ILE A 38 8.42 -13.81 -9.96
CA ILE A 38 9.05 -12.65 -10.63
C ILE A 38 10.55 -12.88 -10.83
N PHE A 39 11.25 -13.43 -9.83
CA PHE A 39 12.68 -13.71 -9.98
C PHE A 39 12.97 -14.82 -10.98
N GLN A 40 12.01 -15.73 -11.22
CA GLN A 40 12.13 -16.74 -12.27
C GLN A 40 11.96 -16.18 -13.68
N THR A 41 11.32 -15.00 -13.85
CA THR A 41 11.12 -14.38 -15.16
C THR A 41 12.24 -13.42 -15.57
N ILE A 42 13.22 -13.18 -14.71
CA ILE A 42 14.34 -12.26 -14.98
C ILE A 42 15.52 -13.09 -15.50
N GLU A 43 15.79 -13.02 -16.80
CA GLU A 43 16.91 -13.72 -17.42
C GLU A 43 18.09 -12.78 -17.69
N SER A 44 17.82 -11.47 -17.76
CA SER A 44 18.75 -10.40 -18.11
C SER A 44 18.51 -9.10 -17.32
N VAL A 45 19.46 -8.17 -17.42
CA VAL A 45 19.34 -6.84 -16.79
C VAL A 45 18.27 -6.01 -17.51
N GLU A 46 18.13 -6.22 -18.82
CA GLU A 46 17.10 -5.61 -19.66
C GLU A 46 15.68 -5.97 -19.18
N ASP A 47 15.47 -7.19 -18.67
CA ASP A 47 14.17 -7.59 -18.10
C ASP A 47 13.82 -6.75 -16.87
N ILE A 48 14.80 -6.44 -16.01
CA ILE A 48 14.60 -5.59 -14.83
C ILE A 48 14.21 -4.17 -15.25
N VAL A 49 14.89 -3.64 -16.27
CA VAL A 49 14.59 -2.31 -16.82
C VAL A 49 13.19 -2.29 -17.41
N ASN A 50 12.81 -3.32 -18.16
CA ASN A 50 11.48 -3.46 -18.75
C ASN A 50 10.39 -3.59 -17.68
N ILE A 51 10.64 -4.34 -16.60
CA ILE A 51 9.73 -4.44 -15.45
C ILE A 51 9.54 -3.08 -14.79
N ILE A 52 10.61 -2.33 -14.54
CA ILE A 52 10.54 -1.01 -13.91
C ILE A 52 9.77 -0.03 -14.80
N ILE A 53 10.09 0.02 -16.09
CA ILE A 53 9.42 0.91 -17.07
C ILE A 53 7.95 0.51 -17.25
N GLY A 54 7.63 -0.78 -17.20
CA GLY A 54 6.28 -1.31 -17.36
C GLY A 54 5.34 -1.13 -16.15
N GLY A 55 5.82 -0.57 -15.04
CA GLY A 55 5.02 -0.38 -13.81
C GLY A 55 5.39 -1.31 -12.65
N GLY A 56 6.60 -1.86 -12.65
CA GLY A 56 7.15 -2.71 -11.59
C GLY A 56 6.54 -4.10 -11.55
N ALA A 57 6.64 -4.76 -10.39
CA ALA A 57 6.06 -6.09 -10.14
C ALA A 57 4.55 -6.19 -10.45
N ALA A 58 3.82 -5.07 -10.40
CA ALA A 58 2.40 -5.00 -10.72
C ALA A 58 2.08 -5.26 -12.21
N SER A 59 3.06 -5.05 -13.09
CA SER A 59 2.93 -5.35 -14.53
C SER A 59 3.11 -6.84 -14.86
N LEU A 60 3.83 -7.56 -14.00
CA LEU A 60 4.03 -9.00 -14.07
C LEU A 60 2.92 -9.79 -13.36
N GLU A 61 2.15 -9.13 -12.49
CA GLU A 61 0.90 -9.71 -12.03
C GLU A 61 -0.03 -9.85 -13.24
N LYS A 62 -0.15 -11.10 -13.72
CA LYS A 62 -1.28 -11.52 -14.54
C LYS A 62 -2.51 -11.13 -13.73
N ARG A 63 -3.13 -9.98 -14.04
CA ARG A 63 -4.35 -9.53 -13.38
C ARG A 63 -5.27 -10.74 -13.40
N ALA A 64 -5.61 -11.26 -12.22
CA ALA A 64 -6.48 -12.40 -12.12
C ALA A 64 -7.83 -11.95 -12.68
N SER A 65 -8.03 -12.18 -13.97
CA SER A 65 -9.28 -11.95 -14.66
C SER A 65 -10.21 -13.06 -14.21
N TYR A 66 -10.95 -12.84 -13.13
CA TYR A 66 -12.01 -13.75 -12.73
C TYR A 66 -13.10 -13.74 -13.81
N SER A 67 -13.68 -14.91 -14.11
CA SER A 67 -14.84 -14.97 -14.99
C SER A 67 -16.01 -14.19 -14.38
N LEU A 68 -16.91 -13.68 -15.21
CA LEU A 68 -18.10 -12.98 -14.73
C LEU A 68 -18.92 -13.88 -13.78
N GLU A 69 -19.08 -15.15 -14.12
CA GLU A 69 -19.75 -16.15 -13.29
C GLU A 69 -19.08 -16.31 -11.91
N TRP A 70 -17.74 -16.34 -11.85
CA TRP A 70 -17.04 -16.39 -10.57
C TRP A 70 -17.25 -15.10 -9.76
N LEU A 71 -17.23 -13.94 -10.41
CA LEU A 71 -17.49 -12.63 -9.77
C LEU A 71 -18.93 -12.50 -9.28
N GLU A 72 -19.90 -13.07 -9.98
CA GLU A 72 -21.30 -13.06 -9.53
C GLU A 72 -21.48 -13.93 -8.28
N GLN A 73 -20.79 -15.07 -8.21
CA GLN A 73 -20.88 -16.00 -7.07
C GLN A 73 -20.02 -15.56 -5.86
N ASN A 74 -18.81 -15.08 -6.11
CA ASN A 74 -17.77 -14.85 -5.10
C ASN A 74 -17.34 -13.39 -4.98
N GLY A 75 -17.63 -12.57 -5.99
CA GLY A 75 -17.29 -11.16 -5.99
C GLY A 75 -17.96 -10.43 -4.83
N ARG A 76 -17.16 -9.59 -4.18
CA ARG A 76 -17.62 -8.67 -3.16
C ARG A 76 -17.25 -7.27 -3.64
N CYS A 77 -18.24 -6.42 -3.82
CA CYS A 77 -17.96 -5.00 -4.01
C CYS A 77 -17.24 -4.50 -2.77
N LEU A 78 -15.99 -4.06 -2.95
CA LEU A 78 -15.18 -3.50 -1.88
C LEU A 78 -15.79 -2.23 -1.27
N ASP A 79 -16.74 -1.61 -1.97
CA ASP A 79 -17.32 -0.34 -1.60
C ASP A 79 -18.85 -0.39 -1.48
N HIS A 80 -19.32 -0.35 -0.23
CA HIS A 80 -20.74 -0.15 0.10
C HIS A 80 -21.02 1.26 0.62
N ILE A 81 -20.04 2.16 0.53
CA ILE A 81 -20.19 3.55 0.94
C ILE A 81 -20.21 4.48 -0.27
N TYR A 82 -20.66 5.70 -0.04
CA TYR A 82 -20.61 6.78 -1.03
C TYR A 82 -20.30 8.09 -0.32
N SER A 83 -19.77 9.04 -1.08
CA SER A 83 -19.41 10.36 -0.56
C SER A 83 -20.59 11.34 -0.66
N ARG A 84 -20.94 11.98 0.46
CA ARG A 84 -21.89 13.10 0.52
C ARG A 84 -21.33 14.18 1.46
N LEU A 85 -21.89 15.39 1.43
CA LEU A 85 -21.66 16.38 2.49
C LEU A 85 -22.00 15.78 3.86
N SER A 86 -21.10 16.00 4.82
CA SER A 86 -21.26 15.51 6.19
C SER A 86 -22.17 16.43 7.00
N ASP A 87 -22.97 15.83 7.87
CA ASP A 87 -23.80 16.58 8.82
C ASP A 87 -22.98 17.02 10.06
N ILE A 88 -21.68 16.71 10.09
CA ILE A 88 -20.72 17.14 11.11
C ILE A 88 -20.18 18.53 10.71
N PRO A 89 -20.33 19.55 11.58
CA PRO A 89 -19.79 20.89 11.31
C PRO A 89 -18.29 20.83 10.94
N SER A 90 -17.93 21.53 9.87
CA SER A 90 -16.55 21.65 9.37
C SER A 90 -15.87 20.35 8.91
N ALA A 91 -16.58 19.22 8.79
CA ALA A 91 -15.99 17.97 8.32
C ALA A 91 -15.94 17.85 6.78
N GLY A 92 -16.59 18.76 6.04
CA GLY A 92 -16.67 18.70 4.58
C GLY A 92 -17.51 17.52 4.10
N ARG A 93 -16.88 16.50 3.51
CA ARG A 93 -17.55 15.28 3.02
C ARG A 93 -17.45 14.14 4.03
N GLY A 94 -18.33 13.16 3.91
CA GLY A 94 -18.34 11.96 4.75
C GLY A 94 -18.73 10.72 3.95
N ALA A 95 -18.46 9.55 4.53
CA ALA A 95 -18.89 8.25 4.05
C ALA A 95 -20.30 7.89 4.55
N PHE A 96 -21.17 7.50 3.62
CA PHE A 96 -22.54 7.07 3.90
C PHE A 96 -22.79 5.70 3.29
N SER A 97 -23.53 4.82 3.96
CA SER A 97 -23.81 3.48 3.46
C SER A 97 -24.90 3.48 2.38
N ARG A 98 -24.72 2.72 1.29
CA ARG A 98 -25.74 2.49 0.25
C ARG A 98 -26.79 1.46 0.64
N ARG A 99 -26.50 0.65 1.66
CA ARG A 99 -27.37 -0.41 2.19
C ARG A 99 -27.36 -0.40 3.71
N PHE A 100 -28.25 -1.17 4.31
CA PHE A 100 -28.18 -1.49 5.72
C PHE A 100 -26.96 -2.38 6.03
N ILE A 101 -26.25 -2.08 7.11
CA ILE A 101 -25.08 -2.83 7.61
C ILE A 101 -25.39 -3.26 9.05
N LYS A 102 -25.41 -4.57 9.29
CA LYS A 102 -25.68 -5.09 10.64
C LYS A 102 -24.48 -4.88 11.56
N LYS A 103 -24.73 -4.80 12.87
CA LYS A 103 -23.66 -4.76 13.88
C LYS A 103 -22.76 -5.99 13.73
N GLY A 104 -21.47 -5.74 13.53
CA GLY A 104 -20.46 -6.80 13.34
C GLY A 104 -20.13 -7.11 11.87
N GLU A 105 -20.93 -6.62 10.91
CA GLU A 105 -20.57 -6.72 9.50
C GLU A 105 -19.40 -5.80 9.14
N VAL A 106 -18.66 -6.20 8.10
CA VAL A 106 -17.59 -5.39 7.51
C VAL A 106 -18.22 -4.24 6.74
N VAL A 107 -17.78 -3.02 7.04
CA VAL A 107 -18.22 -1.80 6.34
C VAL A 107 -17.45 -1.62 5.03
N ILE A 108 -16.11 -1.60 5.14
CA ILE A 108 -15.16 -1.47 4.04
C ILE A 108 -13.83 -2.07 4.47
N THR A 109 -13.09 -2.63 3.52
CA THR A 109 -11.68 -3.03 3.70
C THR A 109 -10.79 -2.03 2.98
N SER A 110 -9.68 -1.64 3.59
CA SER A 110 -8.69 -0.78 2.94
C SER A 110 -7.31 -1.41 3.03
N PRO A 111 -6.63 -1.69 1.91
CA PRO A 111 -5.18 -1.77 1.95
C PRO A 111 -4.63 -0.44 2.48
N LEU A 112 -3.50 -0.53 3.17
CA LEU A 112 -2.82 0.62 3.76
C LEU A 112 -1.49 0.83 3.08
N LEU A 113 -1.23 2.06 2.66
CA LEU A 113 0.07 2.49 2.22
C LEU A 113 0.88 2.96 3.43
N ALA A 114 2.06 2.37 3.60
CA ALA A 114 2.91 2.63 4.75
C ALA A 114 4.01 3.65 4.40
N PHE A 115 4.17 4.65 5.25
CA PHE A 115 5.19 5.70 5.12
C PHE A 115 5.92 5.94 6.43
N GLN A 116 7.16 6.40 6.35
CA GLN A 116 7.82 6.97 7.53
C GLN A 116 7.24 8.36 7.80
N LYS A 117 6.89 8.64 9.06
CA LYS A 117 6.29 9.92 9.44
C LYS A 117 7.19 11.11 9.14
N SER A 118 8.50 10.95 9.26
CA SER A 118 9.48 11.98 8.89
C SER A 118 9.27 12.47 7.46
N GLN A 119 8.99 11.59 6.50
CA GLN A 119 8.76 11.95 5.10
C GLN A 119 7.52 12.85 4.89
N LEU A 120 6.56 12.81 5.82
CA LEU A 120 5.34 13.62 5.80
C LEU A 120 5.44 14.87 6.70
N GLU A 121 6.50 14.95 7.52
CA GLU A 121 6.73 16.02 8.50
C GLU A 121 7.91 16.91 8.10
N GLU A 122 8.71 16.52 7.10
CA GLU A 122 9.82 17.31 6.57
C GLU A 122 9.33 18.48 5.72
N PHE A 123 9.77 19.69 6.07
CA PHE A 123 9.61 20.90 5.29
C PHE A 123 10.97 21.32 4.74
N TYR A 124 10.99 21.88 3.54
CA TYR A 124 12.22 22.33 2.89
C TYR A 124 12.20 23.83 2.72
N ASP A 125 13.29 24.51 3.09
CA ASP A 125 13.48 25.92 2.77
C ASP A 125 13.80 26.11 1.27
N LYS A 126 13.92 27.37 0.83
CA LYS A 126 14.31 27.71 -0.55
C LYS A 126 15.67 27.16 -0.99
N ASN A 127 16.48 26.65 -0.07
CA ASN A 127 17.81 26.07 -0.32
C ASN A 127 17.81 24.53 -0.15
N ASN A 128 16.63 23.88 -0.11
CA ASN A 128 16.45 22.44 0.14
C ASN A 128 17.02 21.95 1.49
N LYS A 129 17.06 22.81 2.51
CA LYS A 129 17.38 22.36 3.88
C LYS A 129 16.11 21.98 4.61
N ILE A 130 16.16 20.86 5.35
CA ILE A 130 15.08 20.45 6.23
C ILE A 130 14.92 21.50 7.33
N VAL A 131 13.72 22.06 7.43
CA VAL A 131 13.32 23.04 8.44
C VAL A 131 12.11 22.51 9.22
N PRO A 132 11.94 22.91 10.48
CA PRO A 132 10.69 22.63 11.18
C PRO A 132 9.50 23.31 10.49
N PRO A 133 8.29 22.73 10.57
CA PRO A 133 7.08 23.39 10.08
C PRO A 133 6.93 24.78 10.74
N PRO A 134 6.66 25.84 9.96
CA PRO A 134 6.53 27.19 10.49
C PRO A 134 5.43 27.33 11.55
N ASP A 135 4.39 26.49 11.49
CA ASP A 135 3.30 26.40 12.47
C ASP A 135 2.58 25.03 12.40
N PHE A 136 1.61 24.79 13.28
CA PHE A 136 0.82 23.54 13.24
C PHE A 136 -0.03 23.41 11.97
N GLU A 137 -0.45 24.53 11.39
CA GLU A 137 -1.31 24.60 10.21
C GLU A 137 -0.58 24.23 8.91
N SER A 138 0.74 24.42 8.88
CA SER A 138 1.60 24.08 7.76
C SER A 138 1.84 22.59 7.60
N ARG A 139 1.53 21.77 8.63
CA ARG A 139 1.66 20.31 8.56
C ARG A 139 0.88 19.73 7.39
N GLN A 140 1.42 18.69 6.77
CA GLN A 140 0.73 18.03 5.66
C GLN A 140 -0.63 17.49 6.10
N VAL A 141 -1.71 17.98 5.48
CA VAL A 141 -3.10 17.62 5.79
C VAL A 141 -3.35 16.11 5.68
N ILE A 142 -2.56 15.40 4.86
CA ILE A 142 -2.64 13.95 4.70
C ILE A 142 -2.47 13.19 6.02
N LEU A 143 -1.70 13.73 6.97
CA LEU A 143 -1.50 13.12 8.29
C LEU A 143 -2.81 13.00 9.09
N ASN A 144 -3.81 13.85 8.82
CA ASN A 144 -5.13 13.76 9.47
C ASN A 144 -5.91 12.50 9.06
N TYR A 145 -5.53 11.87 7.95
CA TYR A 145 -6.18 10.68 7.40
C TYR A 145 -5.35 9.40 7.58
N CYS A 146 -4.17 9.51 8.21
CA CYS A 146 -3.30 8.37 8.49
C CYS A 146 -3.63 7.75 9.86
N PHE A 147 -3.59 6.42 9.92
CA PHE A 147 -3.56 5.70 11.19
C PHE A 147 -2.12 5.66 11.70
N SER A 148 -1.91 6.12 12.93
CA SER A 148 -0.60 6.07 13.57
C SER A 148 -0.73 6.11 15.10
N HIS A 149 0.29 5.62 15.78
CA HIS A 149 0.47 5.81 17.21
C HIS A 149 1.45 6.98 17.45
N PRO A 150 1.25 7.85 18.47
CA PRO A 150 2.15 8.97 18.73
C PRO A 150 3.62 8.57 18.87
N LYS A 151 3.89 7.38 19.43
CA LYS A 151 5.26 6.82 19.59
C LYS A 151 5.75 5.97 18.40
N SER A 152 4.92 5.73 17.38
CA SER A 152 5.35 5.01 16.17
C SER A 152 6.10 5.96 15.24
N SER A 153 7.03 5.47 14.43
CA SER A 153 7.58 6.21 13.28
C SER A 153 6.77 5.98 11.99
N LEU A 154 5.76 5.11 12.03
CA LEU A 154 4.99 4.69 10.87
C LEU A 154 3.65 5.44 10.78
N ALA A 155 3.29 5.90 9.58
CA ALA A 155 1.95 6.36 9.22
C ALA A 155 1.35 5.41 8.20
N LEU A 156 0.07 5.07 8.37
CA LEU A 156 -0.65 4.15 7.51
C LEU A 156 -1.82 4.86 6.85
N PHE A 157 -1.72 5.10 5.55
CA PHE A 157 -2.74 5.80 4.77
C PHE A 157 -3.71 4.80 4.11
N PRO A 158 -5.02 4.91 4.34
CA PRO A 158 -5.99 4.05 3.67
C PRO A 158 -6.14 4.40 2.18
N LEU A 159 -6.03 3.41 1.30
CA LEU A 159 -6.13 3.59 -0.15
C LEU A 159 -7.55 3.51 -0.73
N THR A 160 -8.58 3.47 0.13
CA THR A 160 -9.98 3.35 -0.29
C THR A 160 -10.82 4.50 0.25
N HIS A 161 -12.13 4.48 -0.05
CA HIS A 161 -13.10 5.43 0.51
C HIS A 161 -13.20 5.39 2.06
N ALA A 162 -12.49 4.51 2.74
CA ALA A 162 -12.30 4.55 4.20
C ALA A 162 -11.79 5.92 4.69
N MET A 163 -11.02 6.67 3.87
CA MET A 163 -10.57 8.03 4.20
C MET A 163 -11.71 9.06 4.36
N LEU A 164 -12.90 8.76 3.85
CA LEU A 164 -14.09 9.61 4.00
C LEU A 164 -14.84 9.36 5.32
N ILE A 165 -14.43 8.37 6.12
CA ILE A 165 -15.10 8.05 7.39
C ILE A 165 -14.67 9.09 8.43
N ASN A 166 -15.62 9.94 8.81
CA ASN A 166 -15.37 11.01 9.76
C ASN A 166 -15.23 10.50 11.20
N HIS A 167 -14.41 11.21 11.97
CA HIS A 167 -14.29 10.99 13.40
C HIS A 167 -15.51 11.55 14.14
N ALA A 168 -16.07 10.75 15.05
CA ALA A 168 -17.06 11.18 16.02
C ALA A 168 -16.51 10.93 17.44
N SER A 169 -16.75 11.85 18.36
CA SER A 169 -16.31 11.71 19.75
C SER A 169 -17.36 12.21 20.72
N VAL A 170 -17.66 11.38 21.71
CA VAL A 170 -18.58 11.70 22.80
C VAL A 170 -17.94 12.73 23.76
N ARG A 171 -16.61 12.89 23.75
CA ARG A 171 -15.88 13.75 24.70
C ARG A 171 -16.12 15.26 24.50
N LYS A 172 -16.56 15.70 23.33
CA LYS A 172 -16.76 17.13 23.01
C LYS A 172 -18.24 17.57 23.07
N GLY A 173 -19.06 16.92 23.91
CA GLY A 173 -20.49 17.27 24.04
C GLY A 173 -21.32 17.01 22.77
N SER A 174 -20.81 16.19 21.85
CA SER A 174 -21.57 15.76 20.68
C SER A 174 -22.45 14.57 21.06
N ASN A 175 -23.75 14.63 20.73
CA ASN A 175 -24.68 13.51 20.88
C ASN A 175 -24.44 12.41 19.82
N ARG A 176 -23.32 12.47 19.08
CA ARG A 176 -22.99 11.53 17.99
C ARG A 176 -21.98 10.51 18.50
N HIS A 177 -22.41 9.26 18.53
CA HIS A 177 -21.57 8.13 18.87
C HIS A 177 -20.91 7.53 17.63
N PRO A 178 -19.66 7.06 17.72
CA PRO A 178 -19.07 6.22 16.68
C PRO A 178 -19.94 4.99 16.42
N ASN A 179 -20.22 4.69 15.16
CA ASN A 179 -21.01 3.54 14.72
C ASN A 179 -20.18 2.48 13.96
N ALA A 180 -18.88 2.72 13.79
CA ALA A 180 -17.93 1.79 13.18
C ALA A 180 -16.61 1.81 13.98
N LYS A 181 -15.81 0.76 13.82
CA LYS A 181 -14.46 0.66 14.40
C LYS A 181 -13.49 0.06 13.40
N ILE A 182 -12.26 0.52 13.44
CA ILE A 182 -11.16 -0.06 12.68
C ILE A 182 -10.72 -1.35 13.38
N ARG A 183 -10.45 -2.40 12.59
CA ARG A 183 -9.84 -3.65 13.04
C ARG A 183 -8.80 -4.08 12.03
N TRP A 184 -7.70 -4.63 12.53
CA TRP A 184 -6.74 -5.38 11.72
C TRP A 184 -7.36 -6.70 11.27
N ALA A 185 -7.09 -7.12 10.03
CA ALA A 185 -7.50 -8.43 9.54
C ALA A 185 -6.80 -9.51 10.37
N THR A 186 -7.54 -10.54 10.76
CA THR A 186 -7.03 -11.69 11.53
C THR A 186 -6.64 -12.88 10.66
N ASP A 187 -7.06 -12.86 9.39
CA ASP A 187 -7.19 -14.09 8.57
C ASP A 187 -5.99 -14.29 7.63
N HIS A 188 -4.77 -14.20 8.14
CA HIS A 188 -3.56 -14.48 7.35
C HIS A 188 -2.96 -15.88 7.59
N THR A 189 -3.62 -16.76 8.35
CA THR A 189 -3.06 -18.08 8.74
C THR A 189 -3.89 -19.30 8.32
N GLU A 190 -4.86 -19.17 7.42
CA GLU A 190 -5.45 -20.36 6.77
C GLU A 190 -4.91 -20.47 5.36
N THR A 191 -3.92 -21.35 5.24
CA THR A 191 -3.40 -21.87 3.98
C THR A 191 -4.58 -22.32 3.12
N GLN A 192 -4.75 -21.70 1.96
CA GLN A 192 -5.52 -22.29 0.86
C GLN A 192 -4.83 -23.60 0.46
N LYS A 193 -5.22 -24.70 1.10
CA LYS A 193 -5.07 -26.05 0.58
C LYS A 193 -6.21 -26.26 -0.40
N SER A 194 -5.95 -26.00 -1.67
CA SER A 194 -6.63 -26.66 -2.79
C SER A 194 -5.80 -27.86 -3.22
#